data_AF-A0A7F8RBK9-F1
#
_entry.id   AF-A0A7F8RBK9-F1
#
_cell.length_a   1.000
_cell.length_b   1.000
_cell.length_c   1.000
_cell.angle_alpha   90.00
_cell.angle_beta   90.00
_cell.angle_gamma   90.00
#
_symmetry.space_group_name_H-M   'P 1'
#
loop_
_entity.id
_entity.type
_entity.pdbx_description
1 polymer ?
#
loop_
_entity_poly.entity_id
_entity_poly.type
_entity_poly.pdbx_seq_one_letter_code
_entity_poly.pdbx_strand_id
1 'polypeptide(L)'
;PASSLRRRYTSRSRCYSETPSSFLRWLSQQTRWSKSYFREWLYNALWWHRHHAWMTYEAVVSGLFPFFVAATVLRLFYAGRPWALLWVLLCVQGVALAKAAFAAWLRGCARMVLLSLYAPLYMGGLLPAKFLALATMNQSGWGTSGRRTLAANYVPLLPLAVWALLLLGGLVRSVVREARADWSGPARAAEAHHLAAGAGAYVGYWVVMLALYWVGVRRLCRRRSGGYRVQV
;
A
#
# COMPACT_ATOMS: atom_id res chain seq x y z
N PRO A 1 29.64 1.66 -22.74
CA PRO A 1 29.33 3.08 -23.04
C PRO A 1 27.82 3.26 -23.24
N ALA A 2 27.11 3.79 -22.23
CA ALA A 2 25.72 4.20 -22.40
C ALA A 2 25.68 5.33 -23.44
N SER A 3 24.99 5.08 -24.56
CA SER A 3 24.79 6.00 -25.67
C SER A 3 24.41 7.41 -25.19
N SER A 4 24.92 8.45 -25.86
CA SER A 4 24.77 9.90 -25.63
C SER A 4 23.33 10.46 -25.65
N LEU A 5 22.31 9.62 -25.50
CA LEU A 5 20.91 9.99 -25.51
C LEU A 5 20.53 10.71 -24.20
N ARG A 6 20.09 11.97 -24.32
CA ARG A 6 19.64 12.80 -23.20
C ARG A 6 18.17 12.50 -22.88
N ARG A 7 17.89 12.04 -21.66
CA ARG A 7 16.53 11.95 -21.11
C ARG A 7 16.03 13.35 -20.75
N ARG A 8 14.87 13.77 -21.28
CA ARG A 8 14.20 15.04 -20.92
C ARG A 8 12.80 14.75 -20.37
N TYR A 9 12.46 15.39 -19.25
CA TYR A 9 11.10 15.39 -18.71
C TYR A 9 10.32 16.57 -19.30
N THR A 10 9.08 16.32 -19.76
CA THR A 10 8.17 17.36 -20.26
C THR A 10 6.79 17.13 -19.65
N SER A 11 6.27 18.08 -18.88
CA SER A 11 4.97 17.96 -18.19
C SER A 11 3.77 17.89 -19.13
N ARG A 12 3.96 18.19 -20.43
CA ARG A 12 2.92 18.15 -21.47
C ARG A 12 2.74 16.77 -22.09
N SER A 13 3.68 15.83 -21.94
CA SER A 13 3.49 14.48 -22.47
C SER A 13 2.42 13.74 -21.65
N ARG A 14 1.41 13.20 -22.34
CA ARG A 14 0.30 12.48 -21.72
C ARG A 14 0.23 11.08 -22.33
N CYS A 15 0.08 10.08 -21.47
CA CYS A 15 -0.17 8.70 -21.85
C CYS A 15 -1.37 8.19 -21.05
N TYR A 16 -2.33 7.56 -21.72
CA TYR A 16 -3.45 6.91 -21.06
C TYR A 16 -3.04 5.50 -20.67
N SER A 17 -2.96 5.26 -19.36
CA SER A 17 -2.64 3.94 -18.81
C SER A 17 -3.91 3.22 -18.37
N GLU A 18 -4.02 1.95 -18.75
CA GLU A 18 -5.07 1.07 -18.25
C GLU A 18 -4.72 0.61 -16.83
N THR A 19 -5.63 0.82 -15.89
CA THR A 19 -5.51 0.26 -14.54
C THR A 19 -6.36 -1.01 -14.43
N PRO A 20 -5.84 -2.08 -13.80
CA PRO A 20 -6.59 -3.32 -13.65
C PRO A 20 -7.83 -3.12 -12.79
N SER A 21 -8.98 -3.61 -13.26
CA SER A 21 -10.27 -3.49 -12.59
C SER A 21 -10.46 -4.49 -11.44
N SER A 22 -9.69 -5.57 -11.40
CA SER A 22 -9.76 -6.61 -10.37
C SER A 22 -8.52 -6.59 -9.47
N PHE A 23 -8.72 -6.80 -8.16
CA PHE A 23 -7.65 -6.80 -7.17
C PHE A 23 -6.55 -7.83 -7.45
N LEU A 24 -6.89 -9.05 -7.84
CA LEU A 24 -5.89 -10.08 -8.15
C LEU A 24 -4.99 -9.68 -9.35
N ARG A 25 -5.58 -9.13 -10.42
CA ARG A 25 -4.78 -8.60 -11.54
C ARG A 25 -3.93 -7.42 -11.13
N TRP A 26 -4.46 -6.53 -10.27
CA TRP A 26 -3.68 -5.45 -9.68
C TRP A 26 -2.48 -5.99 -8.92
N LEU A 27 -2.68 -6.99 -8.07
CA LEU A 27 -1.62 -7.58 -7.26
C LEU A 27 -0.55 -8.29 -8.12
N SER A 28 -0.95 -9.10 -9.09
CA SER A 28 -0.01 -9.72 -10.05
C SER A 28 0.79 -8.67 -10.82
N GLN A 29 0.15 -7.56 -11.21
CA GLN A 29 0.83 -6.44 -11.87
C GLN A 29 1.86 -5.78 -10.93
N GLN A 30 1.51 -5.56 -9.66
CA GLN A 30 2.43 -4.98 -8.67
C GLN A 30 3.61 -5.90 -8.36
N THR A 31 3.38 -7.21 -8.26
CA THR A 31 4.45 -8.22 -8.11
C THR A 31 5.38 -8.18 -9.32
N ARG A 32 4.84 -8.11 -10.54
CA ARG A 32 5.63 -7.98 -11.77
C ARG A 32 6.52 -6.73 -11.76
N TRP A 33 5.97 -5.57 -11.42
CA TRP A 33 6.75 -4.34 -11.33
C TRP A 33 7.81 -4.41 -10.24
N SER A 34 7.48 -4.99 -9.10
CA SER A 34 8.42 -5.16 -7.98
C SER A 34 9.57 -6.09 -8.35
N LYS A 35 9.33 -7.19 -9.09
CA LYS A 35 10.39 -8.08 -9.60
C LYS A 35 11.38 -7.32 -10.47
N SER A 36 10.87 -6.55 -11.43
CA SER A 36 11.71 -5.76 -12.33
C SER A 36 12.51 -4.71 -11.55
N TYR A 37 11.85 -4.00 -10.63
CA TYR A 37 12.48 -3.01 -9.77
C TYR A 37 13.62 -3.61 -8.96
N PHE A 38 13.41 -4.73 -8.25
CA PHE A 38 14.47 -5.35 -7.44
C PHE A 38 15.63 -5.85 -8.29
N ARG A 39 15.35 -6.44 -9.46
CA ARG A 39 16.41 -6.88 -10.38
C ARG A 39 17.27 -5.72 -10.85
N GLU A 40 16.64 -4.64 -11.29
CA GLU A 40 17.36 -3.43 -11.73
C GLU A 40 18.07 -2.73 -10.56
N TRP A 41 17.47 -2.72 -9.37
CA TRP A 41 18.08 -2.18 -8.16
C TRP A 41 19.35 -2.94 -7.77
N LEU A 42 19.33 -4.28 -7.79
CA LEU A 42 20.51 -5.11 -7.52
C LEU A 42 21.61 -4.93 -8.57
N TYR A 43 21.25 -4.84 -9.86
CA TYR A 43 22.24 -4.55 -10.90
C TYR A 43 22.84 -3.15 -10.75
N ASN A 44 22.02 -2.14 -10.47
CA ASN A 44 22.50 -0.78 -10.24
C ASN A 44 23.34 -0.65 -8.96
N ALA A 45 23.09 -1.49 -7.95
CA ALA A 45 23.87 -1.49 -6.71
C ALA A 45 25.36 -1.75 -6.94
N LEU A 46 25.71 -2.59 -7.92
CA LEU A 46 27.09 -2.87 -8.31
C LEU A 46 27.81 -1.63 -8.88
N TRP A 47 27.06 -0.64 -9.36
CA TRP A 47 27.58 0.54 -10.06
C TRP A 47 27.25 1.86 -9.36
N TRP A 48 26.74 1.85 -8.13
CA TRP A 48 26.38 3.06 -7.38
C TRP A 48 27.52 4.06 -7.22
N HIS A 49 28.77 3.59 -7.16
CA HIS A 49 29.96 4.43 -7.11
C HIS A 49 30.16 5.28 -8.39
N ARG A 50 29.51 4.93 -9.50
CA ARG A 50 29.55 5.67 -10.78
C ARG A 50 28.34 6.57 -10.98
N HIS A 51 27.33 6.46 -10.13
CA HIS A 51 26.13 7.30 -10.17
C HIS A 51 26.32 8.55 -9.30
N HIS A 52 25.56 9.59 -9.63
CA HIS A 52 25.53 10.81 -8.81
C HIS A 52 25.02 10.49 -7.40
N ALA A 53 25.65 11.06 -6.36
CA ALA A 53 25.37 10.73 -4.96
C ALA A 53 23.89 10.80 -4.58
N TRP A 54 23.16 11.82 -5.09
CA TRP A 54 21.71 11.94 -4.89
C TRP A 54 20.91 10.76 -5.45
N MET A 55 21.28 10.26 -6.63
CA MET A 55 20.60 9.12 -7.25
C MET A 55 20.83 7.84 -6.44
N THR A 56 22.04 7.66 -5.92
CA THR A 56 22.39 6.55 -5.04
C THR A 56 21.60 6.64 -3.72
N TYR A 57 21.50 7.83 -3.12
CA TYR A 57 20.68 8.05 -1.92
C TYR A 57 19.21 7.65 -2.14
N GLU A 58 18.59 8.16 -3.20
CA GLU A 58 17.21 7.82 -3.56
C GLU A 58 17.01 6.30 -3.79
N ALA A 59 17.97 5.66 -4.47
CA ALA A 59 17.94 4.22 -4.71
C ALA A 59 18.04 3.41 -3.41
N VAL A 60 18.93 3.80 -2.49
CA VAL A 60 19.10 3.13 -1.19
C VAL A 60 17.85 3.30 -0.33
N VAL A 61 17.34 4.53 -0.19
CA VAL A 61 16.13 4.81 0.61
C VAL A 61 14.93 4.06 0.05
N SER A 62 14.66 4.16 -1.26
CA SER A 62 13.51 3.50 -1.88
C SER A 62 13.59 1.97 -1.84
N GLY A 63 14.80 1.40 -1.94
CA GLY A 63 15.05 -0.03 -1.88
C GLY A 63 14.89 -0.60 -0.48
N LEU A 64 15.38 0.11 0.55
CA LEU A 64 15.32 -0.35 1.94
C LEU A 64 13.98 -0.04 2.63
N PHE A 65 13.27 0.99 2.18
CA PHE A 65 12.02 1.44 2.79
C PHE A 65 10.97 0.33 3.03
N PRO A 66 10.70 -0.61 2.10
CA PRO A 66 9.76 -1.70 2.33
C PRO A 66 10.13 -2.59 3.52
N PHE A 67 11.43 -2.84 3.75
CA PHE A 67 11.91 -3.67 4.86
C PHE A 67 11.74 -2.95 6.20
N PHE A 68 12.08 -1.67 6.25
CA PHE A 68 11.86 -0.85 7.44
C PHE A 68 10.38 -0.81 7.83
N VAL A 69 9.50 -0.50 6.87
CA VAL A 69 8.05 -0.47 7.13
C VAL A 69 7.56 -1.84 7.61
N ALA A 70 8.01 -2.93 7.00
CA ALA A 70 7.62 -4.28 7.43
C ALA A 70 8.04 -4.58 8.88
N ALA A 71 9.30 -4.30 9.22
CA ALA A 71 9.84 -4.52 10.55
C ALA A 71 9.12 -3.65 11.60
N THR A 72 8.86 -2.39 11.28
CA THR A 72 8.13 -1.48 12.18
C THR A 72 6.70 -1.94 12.40
N VAL A 73 5.99 -2.36 11.35
CA VAL A 73 4.62 -2.89 11.47
C VAL A 73 4.61 -4.14 12.37
N LEU A 74 5.48 -5.12 12.10
CA LEU A 74 5.55 -6.32 12.94
C LEU A 74 5.91 -5.99 14.40
N ARG A 75 6.89 -5.11 14.62
CA ARG A 75 7.25 -4.66 15.97
C ARG A 75 6.06 -4.02 16.69
N LEU A 76 5.29 -3.18 16.02
CA LEU A 76 4.11 -2.51 16.62
C LEU A 76 3.02 -3.52 16.98
N PHE A 77 2.73 -4.48 16.09
CA PHE A 77 1.71 -5.50 16.34
C PHE A 77 2.11 -6.48 17.46
N TYR A 78 3.41 -6.73 17.68
CA TYR A 78 3.91 -7.64 18.72
C TYR A 78 4.36 -6.94 20.02
N ALA A 79 4.35 -5.61 20.07
CA ALA A 79 4.78 -4.84 21.25
C ALA A 79 3.89 -5.08 22.48
N GLY A 80 2.65 -5.55 22.30
CA GLY A 80 1.72 -5.82 23.39
C GLY A 80 1.11 -4.58 24.02
N ARG A 81 0.92 -3.50 23.23
CA ARG A 81 0.26 -2.26 23.67
C ARG A 81 -0.77 -1.83 22.61
N PRO A 82 -2.04 -2.24 22.72
CA PRO A 82 -3.05 -1.98 21.69
C PRO A 82 -3.31 -0.49 21.48
N TRP A 83 -3.16 0.33 22.53
CA TRP A 83 -3.29 1.78 22.42
C TRP A 83 -2.23 2.39 21.49
N ALA A 84 -0.97 1.98 21.65
CA ALA A 84 0.12 2.46 20.81
C ALA A 84 -0.08 2.04 19.34
N LEU A 85 -0.57 0.82 19.10
CA LEU A 85 -0.90 0.34 17.76
C LEU A 85 -2.00 1.21 17.13
N LEU A 86 -3.10 1.42 17.84
CA LEU A 86 -4.25 2.21 17.37
C LEU A 86 -3.84 3.66 17.09
N TRP A 87 -3.07 4.26 17.99
CA TRP A 87 -2.56 5.63 17.84
C TRP A 87 -1.72 5.79 16.57
N VAL A 88 -0.79 4.87 16.31
CA VAL A 88 0.02 4.91 15.08
C VAL A 88 -0.84 4.74 13.83
N LEU A 89 -1.83 3.85 13.85
CA LEU A 89 -2.76 3.69 12.73
C LEU A 89 -3.54 4.98 12.44
N LEU A 90 -4.02 5.66 13.48
CA LEU A 90 -4.69 6.95 13.36
C LEU A 90 -3.75 8.03 12.80
N CYS A 91 -2.53 8.14 13.30
CA CYS A 91 -1.53 9.09 12.80
C CYS A 91 -1.22 8.86 11.31
N VAL A 92 -0.94 7.62 10.92
CA VAL A 92 -0.65 7.31 9.51
C VAL A 92 -1.85 7.62 8.63
N GLN A 93 -3.06 7.29 9.08
CA GLN A 93 -4.26 7.57 8.33
C GLN A 93 -4.56 9.07 8.22
N GLY A 94 -4.30 9.83 9.28
CA GLY A 94 -4.41 11.29 9.31
C GLY A 94 -3.46 11.96 8.33
N VAL A 95 -2.18 11.54 8.30
CA VAL A 95 -1.20 12.03 7.32
C VAL A 95 -1.62 11.68 5.88
N ALA A 96 -2.10 10.45 5.66
CA ALA A 96 -2.59 10.02 4.36
C ALA A 96 -3.82 10.83 3.91
N LEU A 97 -4.74 11.14 4.83
CA LEU A 97 -5.90 11.98 4.59
C LEU A 97 -5.51 13.42 4.28
N ALA A 98 -4.58 14.01 5.03
CA ALA A 98 -4.07 15.36 4.78
C ALA A 98 -3.43 15.47 3.38
N LYS A 99 -2.58 14.50 3.00
CA LYS A 99 -2.00 14.43 1.65
C LYS A 99 -3.06 14.29 0.57
N ALA A 100 -4.07 13.45 0.80
CA ALA A 100 -5.17 13.24 -0.14
C ALA A 100 -6.07 14.48 -0.27
N ALA A 101 -6.31 15.20 0.82
CA ALA A 101 -7.05 16.47 0.83
C ALA A 101 -6.29 17.57 0.08
N PHE A 102 -4.98 17.69 0.31
CA PHE A 102 -4.13 18.61 -0.44
C PHE A 102 -4.14 18.30 -1.95
N ALA A 103 -4.03 17.02 -2.32
CA ALA A 103 -4.14 16.60 -3.71
C ALA A 103 -5.53 16.88 -4.31
N ALA A 104 -6.60 16.72 -3.53
CA ALA A 104 -7.97 17.03 -3.94
C ALA A 104 -8.16 18.52 -4.20
N TRP A 105 -7.60 19.37 -3.35
CA TRP A 105 -7.61 20.82 -3.48
C TRP A 105 -6.86 21.27 -4.73
N LEU A 106 -5.59 20.84 -4.90
CA LEU A 106 -4.77 21.20 -6.06
C LEU A 106 -5.40 20.77 -7.40
N ARG A 107 -6.12 19.66 -7.41
CA ARG A 107 -6.73 19.07 -8.63
C ARG A 107 -8.19 19.47 -8.82
N GLY A 108 -8.81 20.19 -7.88
CA GLY A 108 -10.24 20.52 -7.90
C GLY A 108 -11.15 19.28 -7.94
N CYS A 109 -10.71 18.13 -7.39
CA CYS A 109 -11.41 16.85 -7.54
C CYS A 109 -11.46 16.09 -6.22
N ALA A 110 -12.63 16.12 -5.56
CA ALA A 110 -12.86 15.46 -4.27
C ALA A 110 -12.60 13.93 -4.29
N ARG A 111 -12.64 13.28 -5.46
CA ARG A 111 -12.29 11.85 -5.60
C ARG A 111 -10.85 11.55 -5.19
N MET A 112 -9.96 12.53 -5.20
CA MET A 112 -8.58 12.35 -4.73
C MET A 112 -8.51 12.06 -3.23
N VAL A 113 -9.55 12.34 -2.44
CA VAL A 113 -9.62 11.95 -1.02
C VAL A 113 -9.51 10.43 -0.84
N LEU A 114 -10.00 9.64 -1.80
CA LEU A 114 -9.85 8.17 -1.79
C LEU A 114 -8.39 7.71 -1.90
N LEU A 115 -7.45 8.59 -2.28
CA LEU A 115 -6.02 8.30 -2.22
C LEU A 115 -5.54 7.97 -0.81
N SER A 116 -6.25 8.46 0.23
CA SER A 116 -5.94 8.13 1.63
C SER A 116 -6.06 6.63 1.93
N LEU A 117 -6.84 5.87 1.15
CA LEU A 117 -6.95 4.41 1.22
C LEU A 117 -5.71 3.68 0.70
N TYR A 118 -4.79 4.39 0.02
CA TYR A 118 -3.57 3.78 -0.48
C TYR A 118 -2.61 3.36 0.65
N ALA A 119 -2.57 4.08 1.77
CA ALA A 119 -1.71 3.73 2.91
C ALA A 119 -2.04 2.34 3.49
N PRO A 120 -3.30 2.01 3.86
CA PRO A 120 -3.64 0.67 4.31
C PRO A 120 -3.49 -0.38 3.21
N LEU A 121 -3.79 -0.04 1.94
CA LEU A 121 -3.55 -0.93 0.80
C LEU A 121 -2.06 -1.27 0.63
N TYR A 122 -1.17 -0.30 0.87
CA TYR A 122 0.27 -0.49 0.82
C TYR A 122 0.73 -1.44 1.91
N MET A 123 0.35 -1.19 3.17
CA MET A 123 0.78 -1.99 4.32
C MET A 123 0.18 -3.39 4.35
N GLY A 124 -1.08 -3.57 3.94
CA GLY A 124 -1.74 -4.87 3.93
C GLY A 124 -1.51 -5.66 2.64
N GLY A 125 -1.41 -4.98 1.51
CA GLY A 125 -1.42 -5.60 0.18
C GLY A 125 -0.07 -5.56 -0.54
N LEU A 126 0.47 -4.34 -0.73
CA LEU A 126 1.63 -4.14 -1.59
C LEU A 126 2.93 -4.66 -0.94
N LEU A 127 3.06 -4.48 0.36
CA LEU A 127 4.24 -4.86 1.13
C LEU A 127 4.52 -6.38 1.06
N PRO A 128 3.58 -7.29 1.37
CA PRO A 128 3.80 -8.73 1.17
C PRO A 128 4.06 -9.12 -0.29
N ALA A 129 3.44 -8.42 -1.25
CA ALA A 129 3.69 -8.66 -2.67
C ALA A 129 5.14 -8.33 -3.09
N LYS A 130 5.78 -7.35 -2.44
CA LYS A 130 7.20 -7.02 -2.66
C LYS A 130 8.12 -8.13 -2.17
N PHE A 131 7.84 -8.75 -1.01
CA PHE A 131 8.63 -9.87 -0.51
C PHE A 131 8.52 -11.11 -1.42
N LEU A 132 7.31 -11.42 -1.90
CA LEU A 132 7.14 -12.48 -2.92
C LEU A 132 7.92 -12.16 -4.19
N ALA A 133 7.88 -10.91 -4.65
CA ALA A 133 8.61 -10.49 -5.83
C ALA A 133 10.13 -10.67 -5.68
N LEU A 134 10.68 -10.35 -4.51
CA LEU A 134 12.09 -10.57 -4.20
C LEU A 134 12.43 -12.07 -4.20
N ALA A 135 11.62 -12.91 -3.55
CA ALA A 135 11.84 -14.36 -3.50
C ALA A 135 11.72 -15.04 -4.88
N THR A 136 10.88 -14.50 -5.77
CA THR A 136 10.59 -15.09 -7.09
C THR A 136 11.18 -14.29 -8.25
N MET A 137 12.18 -13.44 -8.00
CA MET A 137 12.74 -12.55 -9.02
C MET A 137 13.50 -13.29 -10.13
N ASN A 138 14.05 -14.47 -9.83
CA ASN A 138 14.80 -15.28 -10.80
C ASN A 138 13.89 -16.09 -11.74
N GLN A 139 12.58 -16.10 -11.48
CA GLN A 139 11.63 -16.78 -12.35
C GLN A 139 11.26 -15.87 -13.53
N SER A 140 11.47 -16.37 -14.75
CA SER A 140 11.11 -15.70 -16.00
C SER A 140 9.59 -15.63 -16.25
N GLY A 141 8.81 -16.43 -15.51
CA GLY A 141 7.35 -16.42 -15.56
C GLY A 141 6.77 -15.11 -15.02
N TRP A 142 6.09 -14.37 -15.91
CA TRP A 142 5.49 -13.07 -15.56
C TRP A 142 4.20 -13.18 -14.74
N GLY A 143 3.57 -14.36 -14.68
CA GLY A 143 2.38 -14.61 -13.85
C GLY A 143 1.14 -13.78 -14.19
N THR A 144 1.19 -12.99 -15.26
CA THR A 144 0.07 -12.23 -15.82
C THR A 144 -0.41 -12.93 -17.08
N SER A 145 -1.66 -13.39 -17.10
CA SER A 145 -2.25 -13.94 -18.33
C SER A 145 -2.44 -12.86 -19.39
N GLY A 146 -2.53 -13.32 -20.65
CA GLY A 146 -2.83 -12.46 -21.78
C GLY A 146 -4.16 -11.74 -21.61
N ARG A 147 -4.30 -10.59 -22.30
CA ARG A 147 -5.43 -9.64 -22.20
C ARG A 147 -6.84 -10.27 -22.35
N ARG A 148 -6.95 -11.47 -22.91
CA ARG A 148 -8.20 -12.18 -23.22
C ARG A 148 -8.51 -13.40 -22.34
N THR A 149 -7.57 -13.89 -21.52
CA THR A 149 -7.80 -15.05 -20.64
C THR A 149 -7.63 -14.63 -19.19
N LEU A 150 -8.64 -14.85 -18.37
CA LEU A 150 -8.54 -14.72 -16.92
C LEU A 150 -7.86 -15.98 -16.39
N ALA A 151 -6.52 -16.07 -16.46
CA ALA A 151 -5.85 -17.08 -15.65
C ALA A 151 -5.88 -16.58 -14.22
N ALA A 152 -6.66 -17.26 -13.38
CA ALA A 152 -6.73 -16.97 -11.97
C ALA A 152 -5.40 -17.39 -11.32
N ASN A 153 -4.43 -16.47 -11.27
CA ASN A 153 -3.18 -16.68 -10.58
C ASN A 153 -3.35 -16.29 -9.11
N TYR A 154 -3.41 -17.28 -8.24
CA TYR A 154 -3.57 -17.11 -6.79
C TYR A 154 -2.24 -17.10 -6.04
N VAL A 155 -1.10 -17.28 -6.72
CA VAL A 155 0.23 -17.21 -6.09
C VAL A 155 0.44 -15.92 -5.28
N PRO A 156 -0.01 -14.73 -5.75
CA PRO A 156 0.11 -13.51 -4.96
C PRO A 156 -0.76 -13.47 -3.68
N LEU A 157 -1.74 -14.37 -3.52
CA LEU A 157 -2.51 -14.49 -2.26
C LEU A 157 -1.73 -15.17 -1.14
N LEU A 158 -0.77 -16.05 -1.46
CA LEU A 158 0.04 -16.72 -0.45
C LEU A 158 0.77 -15.75 0.49
N PRO A 159 1.56 -14.78 0.00
CA PRO A 159 2.23 -13.82 0.88
C PRO A 159 1.23 -12.91 1.61
N LEU A 160 0.05 -12.65 1.03
CA LEU A 160 -1.01 -11.91 1.72
C LEU A 160 -1.58 -12.69 2.89
N ALA A 161 -1.84 -13.99 2.70
CA ALA A 161 -2.38 -14.85 3.74
C ALA A 161 -1.37 -15.00 4.89
N VAL A 162 -0.09 -15.26 4.57
CA VAL A 162 0.99 -15.32 5.57
C VAL A 162 1.11 -13.99 6.32
N TRP A 163 1.09 -12.87 5.60
CA TRP A 163 1.15 -11.54 6.21
C TRP A 163 -0.04 -11.26 7.12
N ALA A 164 -1.25 -11.58 6.67
CA ALA A 164 -2.47 -11.44 7.47
C ALA A 164 -2.41 -12.31 8.73
N LEU A 165 -1.94 -13.56 8.63
CA LEU A 165 -1.76 -14.45 9.77
C LEU A 165 -0.74 -13.92 10.77
N LEU A 166 0.37 -13.34 10.31
CA LEU A 166 1.38 -12.70 11.17
C LEU A 166 0.80 -11.50 11.92
N LEU A 167 0.07 -10.63 11.21
CA LEU A 167 -0.57 -9.46 11.84
C LEU A 167 -1.67 -9.86 12.82
N LEU A 168 -2.51 -10.83 12.45
CA LEU A 168 -3.53 -11.39 13.34
C LEU A 168 -2.91 -12.05 14.57
N GLY A 169 -1.86 -12.83 14.40
CA GLY A 169 -1.13 -13.45 15.51
C GLY A 169 -0.53 -12.42 16.46
N GLY A 170 0.08 -11.35 15.93
CA GLY A 170 0.58 -10.24 16.73
C GLY A 170 -0.54 -9.51 17.48
N LEU A 171 -1.66 -9.22 16.80
CA LEU A 171 -2.82 -8.57 17.39
C LEU A 171 -3.42 -9.43 18.52
N VAL A 172 -3.67 -10.72 18.28
CA VAL A 172 -4.19 -11.65 19.28
C VAL A 172 -3.25 -11.73 20.48
N ARG A 173 -1.94 -11.88 20.25
CA ARG A 173 -0.95 -11.88 21.33
C ARG A 173 -1.01 -10.58 22.14
N SER A 174 -1.11 -9.44 21.48
CA SER A 174 -1.19 -8.13 22.14
C SER A 174 -2.46 -7.99 22.96
N VAL A 175 -3.61 -8.41 22.42
CA VAL A 175 -4.90 -8.38 23.14
C VAL A 175 -4.91 -9.35 24.31
N VAL A 176 -4.41 -10.59 24.15
CA VAL A 176 -4.34 -11.58 25.24
C VAL A 176 -3.42 -11.09 26.35
N ARG A 177 -2.28 -10.48 26.01
CA ARG A 177 -1.38 -9.89 27.00
C ARG A 177 -2.05 -8.77 27.77
N GLU A 178 -2.78 -7.90 27.08
CA GLU A 178 -3.51 -6.79 27.71
C GLU A 178 -4.70 -7.28 28.54
N ALA A 179 -5.41 -8.32 28.10
CA ALA A 179 -6.53 -8.93 28.82
C ALA A 179 -6.10 -9.60 30.13
N ARG A 180 -4.84 -10.05 30.22
CA ARG A 180 -4.23 -10.61 31.44
C ARG A 180 -3.63 -9.55 32.37
N ALA A 181 -3.59 -8.29 31.94
CA ALA A 181 -3.09 -7.20 32.77
C ALA A 181 -4.16 -6.74 33.77
N ASP A 182 -3.75 -6.21 34.91
CA ASP A 182 -4.69 -5.70 35.91
C ASP A 182 -5.32 -4.38 35.45
N TRP A 183 -6.65 -4.39 35.27
CA TRP A 183 -7.45 -3.24 34.83
C TRP A 183 -8.07 -2.42 35.97
N SER A 184 -7.76 -2.75 37.23
CA SER A 184 -8.35 -2.11 38.42
C SER A 184 -7.84 -0.70 38.72
N GLY A 185 -6.79 -0.24 38.03
CA GLY A 185 -6.20 1.08 38.24
C GLY A 185 -6.94 2.22 37.52
N PRO A 186 -7.04 3.43 38.10
CA PRO A 186 -7.74 4.57 37.50
C PRO A 186 -7.13 5.03 36.15
N ALA A 187 -5.82 4.87 35.98
CA ALA A 187 -5.15 5.17 34.71
C ALA A 187 -5.58 4.23 33.55
N ARG A 188 -5.94 2.98 33.86
CA ARG A 188 -6.37 1.99 32.86
C ARG A 188 -7.81 2.20 32.42
N ALA A 189 -8.68 2.72 33.29
CA ALA A 189 -10.03 3.14 32.92
C ALA A 189 -10.00 4.30 31.89
N ALA A 190 -9.09 5.27 32.08
CA ALA A 190 -8.89 6.34 31.10
C ALA A 190 -8.34 5.79 29.77
N GLU A 191 -7.38 4.86 29.80
CA GLU A 191 -6.85 4.20 28.61
C GLU A 191 -7.94 3.45 27.84
N ALA A 192 -8.85 2.75 28.52
CA ALA A 192 -9.99 2.07 27.90
C ALA A 192 -10.91 3.04 27.15
N HIS A 193 -11.18 4.21 27.73
CA HIS A 193 -11.99 5.24 27.07
C HIS A 193 -11.31 5.78 25.80
N HIS A 194 -10.00 6.08 25.89
CA HIS A 194 -9.23 6.53 24.73
C HIS A 194 -9.15 5.46 23.63
N LEU A 195 -8.98 4.20 24.00
CA LEU A 195 -9.03 3.05 23.10
C LEU A 195 -10.39 2.97 22.38
N ALA A 196 -11.49 3.06 23.11
CA ALA A 196 -12.83 3.02 22.54
C ALA A 196 -13.08 4.20 21.59
N ALA A 197 -12.72 5.41 22.00
CA ALA A 197 -12.85 6.61 21.17
C ALA A 197 -11.99 6.53 19.90
N GLY A 198 -10.73 6.10 20.02
CA GLY A 198 -9.84 5.93 18.88
C GLY A 198 -10.30 4.83 17.92
N ALA A 199 -10.83 3.72 18.44
CA ALA A 199 -11.37 2.64 17.64
C ALA A 199 -12.63 3.10 16.89
N GLY A 200 -13.51 3.83 17.58
CA GLY A 200 -14.68 4.46 16.97
C GLY A 200 -14.31 5.43 15.86
N ALA A 201 -13.30 6.29 16.07
CA ALA A 201 -12.81 7.21 15.05
C ALA A 201 -12.22 6.47 13.83
N TYR A 202 -11.47 5.39 14.06
CA TYR A 202 -10.89 4.57 12.99
C TYR A 202 -11.97 3.86 12.17
N VAL A 203 -12.97 3.27 12.82
CA VAL A 203 -14.13 2.64 12.15
C VAL A 203 -14.94 3.69 11.39
N GLY A 204 -15.20 4.85 12.00
CA GLY A 204 -15.89 5.96 11.38
C GLY A 204 -15.21 6.44 10.09
N TYR A 205 -13.88 6.55 10.10
CA TYR A 205 -13.10 6.84 8.90
C TYR A 205 -13.38 5.83 7.77
N TRP A 206 -13.34 4.53 8.05
CA TRP A 206 -13.62 3.49 7.07
C TRP A 206 -15.05 3.55 6.53
N VAL A 207 -16.04 3.78 7.40
CA VAL A 207 -17.44 3.94 7.01
C VAL A 207 -17.61 5.11 6.05
N VAL A 208 -17.01 6.27 6.37
CA VAL A 208 -17.06 7.46 5.51
C VAL A 208 -16.39 7.19 4.16
N MET A 209 -15.20 6.59 4.14
CA MET A 209 -14.50 6.29 2.88
C MET A 209 -15.27 5.29 2.02
N LEU A 210 -15.84 4.25 2.62
CA LEU A 210 -16.68 3.27 1.90
C LEU A 210 -17.95 3.93 1.35
N ALA A 211 -18.60 4.79 2.13
CA ALA A 211 -19.76 5.55 1.67
C ALA A 211 -19.41 6.46 0.48
N LEU A 212 -18.30 7.20 0.57
CA LEU A 212 -17.80 8.04 -0.53
C LEU A 212 -17.48 7.21 -1.78
N TYR A 213 -16.88 6.04 -1.62
CA TYR A 213 -16.64 5.12 -2.74
C TYR A 213 -17.95 4.61 -3.36
N TRP A 214 -18.91 4.18 -2.55
CA TRP A 214 -20.18 3.64 -3.04
C TRP A 214 -21.05 4.70 -3.72
N VAL A 215 -21.20 5.87 -3.09
CA VAL A 215 -22.01 6.97 -3.64
C VAL A 215 -21.28 7.64 -4.81
N GLY A 216 -20.00 7.95 -4.66
CA GLY A 216 -19.24 8.73 -5.63
C GLY A 216 -18.71 7.92 -6.81
N VAL A 217 -18.24 6.69 -6.62
CA VAL A 217 -17.63 5.91 -7.72
C VAL A 217 -18.64 4.96 -8.33
N ARG A 218 -19.36 4.18 -7.52
CA ARG A 218 -20.32 3.20 -8.07
C ARG A 218 -21.53 3.83 -8.75
N ARG A 219 -22.12 4.91 -8.20
CA ARG A 219 -23.29 5.57 -8.84
C ARG A 219 -22.91 6.40 -10.07
N LEU A 220 -21.80 7.14 -10.03
CA LEU A 220 -21.38 8.00 -11.15
C LEU A 220 -20.67 7.24 -12.28
N CYS A 221 -19.87 6.20 -11.99
CA CYS A 221 -19.19 5.44 -13.04
C CYS A 221 -20.11 4.43 -13.75
N ARG A 222 -21.19 3.93 -13.11
CA ARG A 222 -22.23 3.16 -13.82
C ARG A 222 -22.92 3.96 -14.94
N ARG A 223 -22.97 5.29 -14.83
CA ARG A 223 -23.49 6.16 -15.90
C ARG A 223 -22.50 6.33 -17.07
N ARG A 224 -21.21 6.02 -16.87
CA ARG A 224 -20.14 6.16 -17.89
C ARG A 224 -19.68 4.86 -18.53
N SER A 225 -20.28 3.72 -18.18
CA SER A 225 -20.03 2.45 -18.88
C SER A 225 -20.70 2.35 -20.27
N GLY A 226 -21.23 3.46 -20.80
CA GLY A 226 -21.46 3.62 -22.24
C GLY A 226 -20.09 3.71 -22.93
N GLY A 227 -19.78 2.69 -23.73
CA GLY A 227 -18.44 2.36 -24.21
C GLY A 227 -17.62 3.53 -24.79
N TYR A 228 -16.32 3.47 -24.55
CA TYR A 228 -15.35 4.18 -25.38
C TYR A 228 -15.43 3.60 -26.80
N ARG A 229 -16.21 4.24 -27.69
CA ARG A 229 -16.02 4.09 -29.14
C ARG A 229 -14.73 4.82 -29.48
N VAL A 230 -13.62 4.08 -29.48
CA VAL A 230 -12.42 4.52 -30.17
C VAL A 230 -12.74 4.40 -31.66
N GLN A 231 -13.16 5.51 -32.27
CA GLN A 231 -13.09 5.62 -33.72
C GLN A 231 -11.61 5.70 -34.06
N VAL A 232 -11.11 4.62 -34.67
CA VAL A 232 -9.82 4.57 -35.36
C VAL A 232 -10.09 5.00 -36.80
#